data_AF-A0A2M8TCM1-F1
#
_entry.id   AF-A0A2M8TCM1-F1
#
_cell.length_a   1.000
_cell.length_b   1.000
_cell.length_c   1.000
_cell.angle_alpha   90.00
_cell.angle_beta   90.00
_cell.angle_gamma   90.00
#
_symmetry.space_group_name_H-M   'P 1'
#
loop_
_entity.id
_entity.type
_entity.pdbx_description
1 polymer ?
#
loop_
_entity_poly.entity_id
_entity_poly.type
_entity_poly.pdbx_seq_one_letter_code
_entity_poly.pdbx_strand_id
1 'polypeptide(L)'
;MNFQRFKAIVKKEIIQLKRDKASFAIAIMMPIIMILLFGYAVNTELSNISMTVLDQSHSIESRELIQGFQNTGYFKISSRENSIDEVKKKIDKGEVHAAVIIPPDFSTKLQNKEETNVQLLIDGSDPTTARTAFSSGVISGQQYGVKKLQQLTEKVTSKTQSGSVNVNTKVMYNPDLRNQNFTIPGLIGLIMQNITILLTAFALVRERERGTIEQLTVSPLKAGEIILGKLIPYIFIGYLDFLFSLVLGITWFHVPINGSLLLLLLLGFAFVICALAIGILISTISRTQLQAMQLTILVLLPSILLSGFVFPREAMPKAIQLIGNVLPLTYFLNILRGIITKGVGFQYLVPDVTMMCILGGVLLVLSIIRFAVKPYNS
;
A
#
# COMPACT_ATOMS: atom_id res chain seq x y z
N MET A 1 -20.55 -35.63 -9.29
CA MET A 1 -19.08 -35.57 -9.16
C MET A 1 -18.62 -36.87 -8.54
N ASN A 2 -17.82 -37.69 -9.23
CA ASN A 2 -17.20 -38.86 -8.58
C ASN A 2 -15.95 -38.40 -7.82
N PHE A 3 -16.02 -38.41 -6.48
CA PHE A 3 -14.97 -37.89 -5.59
C PHE A 3 -13.60 -38.54 -5.82
N GLN A 4 -13.57 -39.82 -6.22
CA GLN A 4 -12.32 -40.53 -6.51
C GLN A 4 -11.60 -39.97 -7.74
N ARG A 5 -12.35 -39.63 -8.80
CA ARG A 5 -11.80 -39.03 -10.04
C ARG A 5 -11.27 -37.62 -9.78
N PHE A 6 -12.03 -36.81 -9.03
CA PHE A 6 -11.62 -35.46 -8.64
C PHE A 6 -10.32 -35.45 -7.81
N LYS A 7 -10.24 -36.32 -6.79
CA LYS A 7 -9.05 -36.46 -5.95
C LYS A 7 -7.82 -36.91 -6.75
N ALA A 8 -8.00 -37.77 -7.75
CA ALA A 8 -6.90 -38.21 -8.63
C ALA A 8 -6.33 -37.06 -9.47
N ILE A 9 -7.18 -36.19 -10.01
CA ILE A 9 -6.77 -35.00 -10.78
C ILE A 9 -5.96 -34.05 -9.87
N VAL A 10 -6.51 -33.72 -8.69
CA VAL A 10 -5.81 -32.84 -7.73
C VAL A 10 -4.45 -33.43 -7.34
N LYS A 11 -4.37 -34.74 -7.06
CA LYS A 11 -3.11 -35.42 -6.71
C LYS A 11 -2.10 -35.34 -7.86
N LYS A 12 -2.51 -35.56 -9.10
CA LYS A 12 -1.65 -35.45 -10.29
C LYS A 12 -1.05 -34.04 -10.40
N GLU A 13 -1.89 -33.02 -10.31
CA GLU A 13 -1.46 -31.63 -10.47
C GLU A 13 -0.51 -31.18 -9.34
N ILE A 14 -0.74 -31.59 -8.09
CA ILE A 14 0.19 -31.34 -6.98
C ILE A 14 1.56 -31.97 -7.24
N ILE A 15 1.61 -33.19 -7.76
CA ILE A 15 2.87 -33.87 -8.10
C ILE A 15 3.59 -33.14 -9.23
N GLN A 16 2.85 -32.73 -10.26
CA GLN A 16 3.39 -31.99 -11.40
C GLN A 16 3.96 -30.63 -10.96
N LEU A 17 3.24 -29.93 -10.07
CA LEU A 17 3.67 -28.67 -9.50
C LEU A 17 4.93 -28.80 -8.65
N LYS A 18 5.00 -29.80 -7.77
CA LYS A 18 6.21 -30.06 -6.96
C LYS A 18 7.44 -30.36 -7.82
N ARG A 19 7.24 -30.95 -9.00
CA ARG A 19 8.32 -31.23 -9.97
C ARG A 19 8.69 -30.02 -10.81
N ASP A 20 7.79 -29.05 -10.96
CA ASP A 20 8.04 -27.79 -11.65
C ASP A 20 8.81 -26.82 -10.75
N LYS A 21 10.11 -27.07 -10.63
CA LYS A 21 11.03 -26.26 -9.82
C LYS A 21 11.02 -24.78 -10.20
N ALA A 22 10.78 -24.45 -11.47
CA ALA A 22 10.73 -23.06 -11.93
C ALA A 22 9.49 -22.34 -11.39
N SER A 23 8.30 -22.94 -11.55
CA SER A 23 7.06 -22.37 -11.01
C SER A 23 7.11 -22.22 -9.49
N PHE A 24 7.65 -23.22 -8.78
CA PHE A 24 7.82 -23.17 -7.33
C PHE A 24 8.85 -22.11 -6.89
N ALA A 25 9.99 -22.00 -7.61
CA ALA A 25 10.99 -20.98 -7.34
C ALA A 25 10.42 -19.58 -7.55
N ILE A 26 9.68 -19.33 -8.63
CA ILE A 26 9.03 -18.03 -8.88
C ILE A 26 8.04 -17.71 -7.77
N ALA A 27 7.20 -18.68 -7.37
CA ALA A 27 6.19 -18.48 -6.33
C ALA A 27 6.75 -18.12 -4.95
N ILE A 28 8.03 -18.43 -4.66
CA ILE A 28 8.67 -18.11 -3.37
C ILE A 28 9.66 -16.95 -3.51
N MET A 29 10.54 -16.99 -4.51
CA MET A 29 11.61 -16.00 -4.67
C MET A 29 11.08 -14.64 -5.10
N MET A 30 10.10 -14.59 -6.00
CA MET A 30 9.60 -13.32 -6.53
C MET A 30 8.94 -12.46 -5.43
N PRO A 31 8.09 -13.01 -4.55
CA PRO A 31 7.59 -12.29 -3.37
C PRO A 31 8.71 -11.74 -2.47
N ILE A 32 9.72 -12.55 -2.17
CA ILE A 32 10.87 -12.12 -1.33
C ILE A 32 11.55 -10.93 -1.99
N ILE A 33 11.92 -11.06 -3.26
CA ILE A 33 12.63 -10.02 -4.00
C ILE A 33 11.78 -8.76 -4.08
N MET A 34 10.48 -8.87 -4.41
CA MET A 34 9.60 -7.70 -4.50
C MET A 34 9.39 -7.02 -3.15
N ILE A 35 9.12 -7.78 -2.08
CA ILE A 35 8.90 -7.21 -0.75
C ILE A 35 10.19 -6.57 -0.23
N LEU A 36 11.35 -7.20 -0.39
CA LEU A 36 12.62 -6.61 0.02
C LEU A 36 12.94 -5.38 -0.81
N LEU A 37 12.87 -5.46 -2.13
CA LEU A 37 13.19 -4.36 -3.03
C LEU A 37 12.28 -3.16 -2.75
N PHE A 38 10.96 -3.32 -2.77
CA PHE A 38 10.04 -2.21 -2.52
C PHE A 38 9.99 -1.81 -1.04
N GLY A 39 10.09 -2.75 -0.11
CA GLY A 39 10.08 -2.47 1.32
C GLY A 39 11.26 -1.61 1.77
N TYR A 40 12.44 -1.80 1.17
CA TYR A 40 13.60 -0.93 1.38
C TYR A 40 13.60 0.30 0.47
N ALA A 41 13.19 0.20 -0.80
CA ALA A 41 13.17 1.35 -1.71
C ALA A 41 12.17 2.44 -1.29
N VAL A 42 11.09 2.05 -0.62
CA VAL A 42 10.05 2.97 -0.12
C VAL A 42 10.39 3.50 1.28
N ASN A 43 11.52 3.09 1.86
CA ASN A 43 12.12 3.73 3.03
C ASN A 43 12.84 5.03 2.63
N THR A 44 12.18 5.90 1.87
CA THR A 44 12.64 7.28 1.71
C THR A 44 12.71 7.87 3.12
N GLU A 45 13.91 8.26 3.53
CA GLU A 45 14.25 8.72 4.88
C GLU A 45 13.41 9.94 5.27
N LEU A 46 12.20 9.70 5.78
CA LEU A 46 11.36 10.76 6.33
C LEU A 46 11.96 11.34 7.64
N SER A 47 13.04 10.76 8.16
CA SER A 47 13.71 11.17 9.39
C SER A 47 14.91 12.12 9.19
N ASN A 48 15.12 12.68 7.99
CA ASN A 48 16.29 13.52 7.70
C ASN A 48 15.98 14.67 6.72
N ILE A 49 14.82 15.32 6.85
CA ILE A 49 14.50 16.47 5.99
C ILE A 49 15.49 17.59 6.33
N SER A 50 16.45 17.84 5.43
CA SER A 50 17.45 18.90 5.56
C SER A 50 16.73 20.25 5.67
N MET A 51 16.88 20.89 6.83
CA MET A 51 16.26 22.16 7.17
C MET A 51 17.33 23.21 7.41
N THR A 52 17.13 24.43 6.90
CA THR A 52 17.88 25.60 7.35
C THR A 52 17.03 26.50 8.25
N VAL A 53 17.67 27.34 9.05
CA VAL A 53 16.99 28.25 9.96
C VAL A 53 17.49 29.68 9.75
N LEU A 54 16.55 30.60 9.57
CA LEU A 54 16.78 32.03 9.65
C LEU A 54 16.15 32.55 10.95
N ASP A 55 16.98 32.70 11.98
CA ASP A 55 16.55 33.21 13.29
C ASP A 55 16.92 34.69 13.41
N GLN A 56 15.95 35.58 13.21
CA GLN A 56 16.15 37.03 13.34
C GLN A 56 15.91 37.52 14.77
N SER A 57 15.33 36.68 15.65
CA SER A 57 15.01 37.04 17.03
C SER A 57 16.20 36.83 17.97
N HIS A 58 17.04 35.82 17.69
CA HIS A 58 18.21 35.44 18.50
C HIS A 58 17.91 35.24 20.00
N SER A 59 16.68 34.84 20.33
CA SER A 59 16.16 34.75 21.69
C SER A 59 16.32 33.35 22.30
N ILE A 60 15.93 33.20 23.57
CA ILE A 60 15.86 31.87 24.20
C ILE A 60 14.66 31.12 23.64
N GLU A 61 13.55 31.83 23.42
CA GLU A 61 12.32 31.29 22.84
C GLU A 61 12.53 30.79 21.42
N SER A 62 13.24 31.53 20.57
CA SER A 62 13.55 31.08 19.20
C SER A 62 14.38 29.80 19.22
N ARG A 63 15.36 29.69 20.12
CA ARG A 63 16.17 28.47 20.30
C ARG A 63 15.35 27.28 20.79
N GLU A 64 14.41 27.48 21.71
CA GLU A 64 13.52 26.41 22.18
C GLU A 64 12.61 25.91 21.05
N LEU A 65 12.07 26.79 20.22
CA LEU A 65 11.27 26.42 19.05
C LEU A 65 12.11 25.59 18.06
N ILE A 66 13.31 26.04 17.74
CA ILE A 66 14.24 25.36 16.83
C ILE A 66 14.58 23.94 17.35
N GLN A 67 14.83 23.80 18.66
CA GLN A 67 15.05 22.49 19.28
C GLN A 67 13.80 21.62 19.21
N GLY A 68 12.60 22.19 19.31
CA GLY A 68 11.33 21.49 19.09
C GLY A 68 11.28 20.80 17.73
N PHE A 69 11.67 21.50 16.66
CA PHE A 69 11.77 20.92 15.32
C PHE A 69 12.80 19.78 15.24
N GLN A 70 13.98 19.93 15.85
CA GLN A 70 15.01 18.87 15.88
C GLN A 70 14.57 17.63 16.66
N ASN A 71 13.91 17.82 17.81
CA ASN A 71 13.50 16.73 18.70
C ASN A 71 12.41 15.83 18.08
N THR A 72 11.74 16.30 17.03
CA THR A 72 10.76 15.48 16.30
C THR A 72 11.40 14.34 15.50
N GLY A 73 12.71 14.43 15.21
CA GLY A 73 13.42 13.45 14.38
C GLY A 73 13.06 13.48 12.90
N TYR A 74 12.18 14.38 12.43
CA TYR A 74 11.87 14.56 11.00
C TYR A 74 12.82 15.55 10.32
N PHE A 75 13.33 16.53 11.07
CA PHE A 75 14.15 17.62 10.53
C PHE A 75 15.59 17.54 11.02
N LYS A 76 16.53 17.64 10.09
CA LYS A 76 17.95 17.79 10.38
C LYS A 76 18.37 19.21 10.05
N ILE A 77 18.74 19.98 11.06
CA ILE A 77 19.21 21.35 10.85
C ILE A 77 20.61 21.31 10.26
N SER A 78 20.72 21.64 8.98
CA SER A 78 21.97 21.60 8.22
C SER A 78 22.78 22.88 8.36
N SER A 79 22.10 24.03 8.51
CA SER A 79 22.76 25.33 8.63
C SER A 79 21.83 26.40 9.22
N ARG A 80 22.41 27.56 9.55
CA ARG A 80 21.70 28.78 9.92
C ARG A 80 22.09 29.87 8.94
N GLU A 81 21.12 30.55 8.36
CA GLU A 81 21.37 31.66 7.42
C GLU A 81 21.08 33.01 8.08
N ASN A 82 21.63 34.08 7.51
CA ASN A 82 21.43 35.45 7.98
C ASN A 82 20.45 36.24 7.11
N SER A 83 20.13 35.75 5.91
CA SER A 83 19.23 36.41 4.97
C SER A 83 18.23 35.46 4.31
N ILE A 84 17.09 36.01 3.87
CA ILE A 84 16.07 35.26 3.12
C ILE A 84 16.62 34.80 1.76
N ASP A 85 17.49 35.59 1.14
CA ASP A 85 18.10 35.23 -0.15
C ASP A 85 19.03 34.01 -0.05
N GLU A 86 19.79 33.89 1.05
CA GLU A 86 20.61 32.69 1.33
C GLU A 86 19.72 31.45 1.51
N VAL A 87 18.62 31.59 2.26
CA VAL A 87 17.64 30.50 2.44
C VAL A 87 17.11 30.05 1.09
N LYS A 88 16.65 30.99 0.27
CA LYS A 88 16.10 30.70 -1.05
C LYS A 88 17.14 30.04 -1.96
N LYS A 89 18.37 30.55 -1.99
CA LYS A 89 19.47 29.98 -2.78
C LYS A 89 19.79 28.53 -2.40
N LYS A 90 19.68 28.17 -1.12
CA LYS A 90 19.91 26.78 -0.68
C LYS A 90 18.76 25.85 -1.06
N ILE A 91 17.51 26.34 -0.99
CA ILE A 91 16.35 25.60 -1.49
C ILE A 91 16.47 25.40 -3.01
N ASP A 92 16.75 26.47 -3.76
CA ASP A 92 16.86 26.43 -5.23
C ASP A 92 17.99 25.48 -5.71
N LYS A 93 19.05 25.33 -4.91
CA LYS A 93 20.15 24.38 -5.18
C LYS A 93 19.87 22.95 -4.73
N GLY A 94 18.77 22.70 -4.02
CA GLY A 94 18.46 21.39 -3.42
C GLY A 94 19.37 21.00 -2.25
N GLU A 95 20.10 21.94 -1.65
CA GLU A 95 20.94 21.67 -0.46
C GLU A 95 20.09 21.44 0.80
N VAL A 96 18.90 22.06 0.84
CA VAL A 96 17.89 21.90 1.89
C VAL A 96 16.49 21.78 1.27
N HIS A 97 15.56 21.14 1.98
CA HIS A 97 14.18 20.90 1.52
C HIS A 97 13.13 21.62 2.38
N ALA A 98 13.56 22.21 3.49
CA ALA A 98 12.73 23.07 4.32
C ALA A 98 13.54 24.23 4.91
N ALA A 99 12.86 25.31 5.28
CA ALA A 99 13.45 26.39 6.06
C ALA A 99 12.46 26.98 7.06
N VAL A 100 12.92 27.30 8.26
CA VAL A 100 12.12 28.01 9.27
C VAL A 100 12.64 29.44 9.40
N ILE A 101 11.76 30.41 9.25
CA ILE A 101 12.05 31.84 9.39
C ILE A 101 11.33 32.35 10.64
N ILE A 102 12.12 32.81 11.61
CA ILE A 102 11.65 33.37 12.87
C ILE A 102 11.85 34.90 12.81
N PRO A 103 10.78 35.70 12.96
CA PRO A 103 10.86 37.14 12.82
C PRO A 103 11.56 37.77 14.04
N PRO A 104 12.10 39.01 13.92
CA PRO A 104 12.92 39.62 14.98
C PRO A 104 12.14 39.91 16.26
N ASP A 105 10.85 40.21 16.13
CA ASP A 105 9.90 40.53 17.20
C ASP A 105 9.28 39.30 17.88
N PHE A 106 9.71 38.08 17.50
CA PHE A 106 9.14 36.81 17.98
C PHE A 106 9.08 36.72 19.51
N SER A 107 10.19 36.96 20.21
CA SER A 107 10.24 36.89 21.68
C SER A 107 9.37 37.96 22.34
N THR A 108 9.43 39.20 21.84
CA THR A 108 8.64 40.33 22.38
C THR A 108 7.14 40.09 22.23
N LYS A 109 6.68 39.67 21.05
CA LYS A 109 5.26 39.34 20.82
C LYS A 109 4.79 38.18 21.69
N LEU A 110 5.62 37.14 21.81
CA LEU A 110 5.29 35.97 22.63
C LEU A 110 5.18 36.32 24.12
N GLN A 111 6.02 37.23 24.62
CA GLN A 111 5.93 37.73 26.00
C GLN A 111 4.71 38.63 26.22
N ASN A 112 4.36 39.45 25.22
CA ASN A 112 3.19 40.32 25.24
C ASN A 112 1.86 39.59 25.01
N LYS A 113 1.89 38.26 24.81
CA LYS A 113 0.72 37.43 24.44
C LYS A 113 0.06 37.87 23.12
N GLU A 114 0.86 38.44 22.23
CA GLU A 114 0.45 38.81 20.87
C GLU A 114 0.70 37.64 19.92
N GLU A 115 -0.07 37.57 18.83
CA GLU A 115 0.13 36.58 17.78
C GLU A 115 1.44 36.86 17.02
N THR A 116 2.26 35.82 16.84
CA THR A 116 3.49 35.86 16.05
C THR A 116 3.49 34.77 14.99
N ASN A 117 3.93 35.11 13.78
CA ASN A 117 3.94 34.20 12.65
C ASN A 117 5.36 33.71 12.38
N VAL A 118 5.59 32.41 12.61
CA VAL A 118 6.80 31.73 12.17
C VAL A 118 6.52 31.14 10.80
N GLN A 119 7.37 31.41 9.82
CA GLN A 119 7.18 30.92 8.46
C GLN A 119 7.98 29.64 8.25
N LEU A 120 7.30 28.63 7.70
CA LEU A 120 7.92 27.38 7.25
C LEU A 120 7.88 27.36 5.72
N LEU A 121 9.05 27.45 5.09
CA LEU A 121 9.23 27.26 3.65
C LEU A 121 9.57 25.80 3.38
N ILE A 122 8.99 25.23 2.31
CA ILE A 122 9.16 23.82 1.97
C ILE A 122 9.34 23.73 0.46
N ASP A 123 10.33 22.96 0.02
CA ASP A 123 10.50 22.60 -1.38
C ASP A 123 9.38 21.65 -1.81
N GLY A 124 8.55 22.11 -2.74
CA GLY A 124 7.42 21.35 -3.29
C GLY A 124 7.77 20.40 -4.44
N SER A 125 9.05 20.33 -4.85
CA SER A 125 9.49 19.56 -6.03
C SER A 125 9.34 18.05 -5.85
N ASP A 126 9.48 17.55 -4.61
CA ASP A 126 9.07 16.20 -4.22
C ASP A 126 7.83 16.28 -3.31
N PRO A 127 6.62 15.95 -3.82
CA PRO A 127 5.38 16.02 -3.07
C PRO A 127 5.35 15.14 -1.80
N THR A 128 6.10 14.04 -1.77
CA THR A 128 6.12 13.12 -0.63
C THR A 128 6.90 13.73 0.53
N THR A 129 8.09 14.23 0.24
CA THR A 129 8.94 14.94 1.20
C THR A 129 8.28 16.24 1.64
N ALA A 130 7.72 17.01 0.71
CA ALA A 130 7.04 18.27 0.99
C ALA A 130 5.84 18.10 1.93
N ARG A 131 5.01 17.08 1.70
CA ARG A 131 3.84 16.80 2.53
C ARG A 131 4.23 16.34 3.93
N THR A 132 5.29 15.54 4.06
CA THR A 132 5.82 15.17 5.38
C THR A 132 6.37 16.39 6.10
N ALA A 133 7.24 17.18 5.46
CA ALA A 133 7.78 18.43 6.00
C ALA A 133 6.66 19.39 6.45
N PHE A 134 5.59 19.51 5.66
CA PHE A 134 4.47 20.37 5.97
C PHE A 134 3.73 19.87 7.21
N SER A 135 3.34 18.60 7.22
CA SER A 135 2.58 18.02 8.34
C SER A 135 3.39 18.01 9.64
N SER A 136 4.65 17.56 9.62
CA SER A 136 5.50 17.53 10.81
C SER A 136 5.86 18.93 11.28
N GLY A 137 6.09 19.87 10.36
CA GLY A 137 6.44 21.24 10.71
C GLY A 137 5.27 22.02 11.32
N VAL A 138 4.07 21.86 10.78
CA VAL A 138 2.84 22.43 11.36
C VAL A 138 2.58 21.85 12.75
N ILE A 139 2.70 20.52 12.92
CA ILE A 139 2.53 19.87 14.22
C ILE A 139 3.56 20.40 15.23
N SER A 140 4.83 20.52 14.84
CA SER A 140 5.91 21.02 15.70
C SER A 140 5.66 22.46 16.15
N GLY A 141 5.26 23.34 15.23
CA GLY A 141 4.91 24.73 15.52
C GLY A 141 3.70 24.84 16.45
N GLN A 142 2.65 24.06 16.20
CA GLN A 142 1.46 24.04 17.06
C GLN A 142 1.76 23.50 18.46
N GLN A 143 2.53 22.42 18.58
CA GLN A 143 2.93 21.85 19.87
C GLN A 143 3.73 22.87 20.70
N TYR A 144 4.65 23.61 20.07
CA TYR A 144 5.37 24.69 20.75
C TYR A 144 4.41 25.79 21.22
N GLY A 145 3.50 26.24 20.36
CA GLY A 145 2.50 27.26 20.69
C GLY A 145 1.63 26.86 21.88
N VAL A 146 1.07 25.64 21.86
CA VAL A 146 0.24 25.11 22.96
C VAL A 146 1.04 24.99 24.25
N LYS A 147 2.26 24.44 24.21
CA LYS A 147 3.14 24.32 25.39
C LYS A 147 3.42 25.69 26.01
N LYS A 148 3.73 26.70 25.19
CA LYS A 148 4.05 28.04 25.67
C LYS A 148 2.82 28.75 26.25
N LEU A 149 1.66 28.62 25.60
CA LEU A 149 0.38 29.14 26.12
C LEU A 149 0.05 28.53 27.49
N GLN A 150 0.25 27.22 27.67
CA GLN A 150 0.02 26.55 28.95
C GLN A 150 0.96 27.09 30.05
N GLN A 151 2.26 27.23 29.78
CA GLN A 151 3.22 27.81 30.72
C GLN A 151 2.91 29.25 31.12
N LEU A 152 2.42 30.07 30.16
CA LEU A 152 2.01 31.45 30.41
C LEU A 152 0.70 31.55 31.18
N THR A 153 -0.16 30.53 31.10
CA THR A 153 -1.46 30.48 31.78
C THR A 153 -1.33 29.91 33.20
N GLU A 154 -0.48 28.90 33.42
CA GLU A 154 -0.22 28.31 34.76
C GLU A 154 0.38 29.30 35.76
N LYS A 155 1.06 30.37 35.29
CA LYS A 155 1.59 31.44 36.16
C LYS A 155 0.56 32.50 36.56
N VAL A 156 -0.66 32.48 36.01
CA VAL A 156 -1.71 33.48 36.30
C VAL A 156 -2.92 32.79 36.93
N THR A 157 -2.82 32.50 38.22
CA THR A 157 -3.98 32.20 39.08
C THR A 157 -4.81 33.47 39.26
N SER A 158 -5.63 33.85 38.29
CA SER A 158 -6.73 34.81 38.48
C SER A 158 -7.79 34.70 37.40
N LYS A 159 -9.00 34.32 37.86
CA LYS A 159 -10.29 34.25 37.17
C LYS A 159 -10.47 35.26 36.03
N THR A 160 -10.16 34.86 34.80
CA THR A 160 -10.95 35.26 33.62
C THR A 160 -10.87 34.10 32.63
N GLN A 161 -11.97 33.35 32.49
CA GLN A 161 -12.10 32.28 31.51
C GLN A 161 -12.14 32.87 30.09
N SER A 162 -10.98 33.17 29.52
CA SER A 162 -10.84 33.17 28.07
C SER A 162 -10.57 31.72 27.68
N GLY A 163 -11.55 31.09 27.04
CA GLY A 163 -11.45 29.69 26.61
C GLY A 163 -10.26 29.49 25.70
N SER A 164 -9.20 28.85 26.21
CA SER A 164 -8.09 28.40 25.40
C SER A 164 -8.51 27.11 24.70
N VAL A 165 -8.57 27.15 23.36
CA VAL A 165 -8.81 25.94 22.56
C VAL A 165 -7.51 25.14 22.52
N ASN A 166 -7.39 24.15 23.40
CA ASN A 166 -6.27 23.21 23.39
C ASN A 166 -6.58 22.10 22.38
N VAL A 167 -5.96 22.17 21.19
CA VAL A 167 -6.06 21.13 20.17
C VAL A 167 -5.06 20.01 20.50
N ASN A 168 -5.54 18.96 21.14
CA ASN A 168 -4.76 17.75 21.36
C ASN A 168 -4.75 16.88 20.09
N THR A 169 -3.71 17.03 19.27
CA THR A 169 -3.55 16.29 18.02
C THR A 169 -2.99 14.90 18.28
N LYS A 170 -3.81 13.87 18.02
CA LYS A 170 -3.38 12.46 18.06
C LYS A 170 -3.47 11.83 16.67
N VAL A 171 -2.34 11.32 16.18
CA VAL A 171 -2.31 10.52 14.95
C VAL A 171 -2.84 9.12 15.26
N MET A 172 -3.89 8.70 14.56
CA MET A 172 -4.53 7.39 14.74
C MET A 172 -3.92 6.35 13.78
N TYR A 173 -3.85 5.09 14.23
CA TYR A 173 -3.45 3.88 13.46
C TYR A 173 -1.97 3.75 13.06
N ASN A 174 -1.30 4.86 12.71
CA ASN A 174 0.13 4.87 12.36
C ASN A 174 0.83 6.07 13.03
N PRO A 175 0.98 6.05 14.36
CA PRO A 175 1.49 7.21 15.12
C PRO A 175 2.92 7.61 14.69
N ASP A 176 3.74 6.63 14.34
CA ASP A 176 5.12 6.84 13.89
C ASP A 176 5.21 7.23 12.41
N LEU A 177 4.08 7.31 11.71
CA LEU A 177 3.98 7.63 10.28
C LEU A 177 4.89 6.76 9.39
N ARG A 178 5.15 5.51 9.79
CA ARG A 178 6.01 4.58 9.06
C ARG A 178 5.38 4.24 7.71
N ASN A 179 6.09 4.49 6.62
CA ASN A 179 5.60 4.25 5.26
C ASN A 179 5.40 2.75 4.97
N GLN A 180 6.19 1.89 5.61
CA GLN A 180 6.07 0.43 5.49
C GLN A 180 4.68 -0.06 5.94
N ASN A 181 4.06 0.59 6.93
CA ASN A 181 2.72 0.24 7.43
C ASN A 181 1.60 0.47 6.40
N PHE A 182 1.88 1.20 5.33
CA PHE A 182 0.98 1.43 4.20
C PHE A 182 1.36 0.61 2.96
N THR A 183 2.65 0.57 2.63
CA THR A 183 3.17 -0.01 1.38
C THR A 183 3.23 -1.53 1.42
N ILE A 184 3.69 -2.14 2.52
CA ILE A 184 3.86 -3.59 2.62
C ILE A 184 2.51 -4.33 2.49
N PRO A 185 1.41 -3.91 3.17
CA PRO A 185 0.08 -4.48 2.90
C PRO A 185 -0.31 -4.39 1.42
N GLY A 186 -0.02 -3.26 0.79
CA GLY A 186 -0.24 -3.04 -0.64
C GLY A 186 0.49 -4.07 -1.52
N LEU A 187 1.77 -4.30 -1.23
CA LEU A 187 2.60 -5.28 -1.94
C LEU A 187 2.10 -6.70 -1.75
N ILE A 188 1.70 -7.08 -0.53
CA ILE A 188 1.16 -8.43 -0.25
C ILE A 188 -0.03 -8.72 -1.19
N GLY A 189 -0.97 -7.78 -1.31
CA GLY A 189 -2.12 -7.94 -2.20
C GLY A 189 -1.74 -7.98 -3.68
N LEU A 190 -0.83 -7.09 -4.09
CA LEU A 190 -0.35 -7.01 -5.49
C LEU A 190 0.41 -8.27 -5.91
N ILE A 191 1.30 -8.77 -5.06
CA ILE A 191 2.12 -9.96 -5.30
C ILE A 191 1.22 -11.19 -5.39
N MET A 192 0.35 -11.38 -4.39
CA MET A 192 -0.62 -12.47 -4.40
C MET A 192 -1.46 -12.44 -5.68
N GLN A 193 -1.98 -11.28 -6.08
CA GLN A 193 -2.73 -11.16 -7.33
C GLN A 193 -1.87 -11.60 -8.53
N ASN A 194 -0.70 -11.02 -8.69
CA ASN A 194 0.12 -11.21 -9.88
C ASN A 194 0.62 -12.65 -10.02
N ILE A 195 1.12 -13.24 -8.94
CA ILE A 195 1.57 -14.63 -8.91
C ILE A 195 0.41 -15.58 -9.20
N THR A 196 -0.74 -15.35 -8.56
CA THR A 196 -1.93 -16.18 -8.78
C THR A 196 -2.42 -16.10 -10.22
N ILE A 197 -2.49 -14.89 -10.81
CA ILE A 197 -2.87 -14.70 -12.21
C ILE A 197 -1.89 -15.42 -13.14
N LEU A 198 -0.58 -15.19 -12.96
CA LEU A 198 0.47 -15.70 -13.83
C LEU A 198 0.51 -17.22 -13.85
N LEU A 199 0.57 -17.85 -12.66
CA LEU A 199 0.66 -19.31 -12.55
C LEU A 199 -0.58 -20.00 -13.09
N THR A 200 -1.76 -19.42 -12.84
CA THR A 200 -3.03 -19.96 -13.35
C THR A 200 -3.13 -19.85 -14.87
N ALA A 201 -2.73 -18.71 -15.43
CA ALA A 201 -2.70 -18.54 -16.88
C ALA A 201 -1.72 -19.54 -17.52
N PHE A 202 -0.53 -19.69 -16.95
CA PHE A 202 0.48 -20.63 -17.44
C PHE A 202 0.03 -22.09 -17.33
N ALA A 203 -0.65 -22.48 -16.26
CA ALA A 203 -1.15 -23.83 -16.04
C ALA A 203 -2.06 -24.34 -17.17
N LEU A 204 -2.90 -23.43 -17.68
CA LEU A 204 -3.89 -23.72 -18.71
C LEU A 204 -3.27 -23.57 -20.10
N VAL A 205 -2.49 -22.52 -20.33
CA VAL A 205 -1.85 -22.27 -21.62
C VAL A 205 -0.77 -23.29 -21.94
N ARG A 206 0.00 -23.75 -20.95
CA ARG A 206 1.03 -24.80 -21.13
C ARG A 206 0.46 -26.10 -21.66
N GLU A 207 -0.74 -26.48 -21.23
CA GLU A 207 -1.39 -27.68 -21.78
C GLU A 207 -1.90 -27.46 -23.19
N ARG A 208 -2.32 -26.23 -23.53
CA ARG A 208 -2.68 -25.89 -24.90
C ARG A 208 -1.47 -26.02 -25.81
N GLU A 209 -0.34 -25.43 -25.43
CA GLU A 209 0.91 -25.51 -26.19
C GLU A 209 1.43 -26.93 -26.34
N ARG A 210 1.19 -27.80 -25.36
CA ARG A 210 1.59 -29.21 -25.38
C ARG A 210 0.62 -30.13 -26.10
N GLY A 211 -0.51 -29.62 -26.60
CA GLY A 211 -1.55 -30.41 -27.27
C GLY A 211 -2.33 -31.37 -26.37
N THR A 212 -2.15 -31.32 -25.05
CA THR A 212 -2.82 -32.25 -24.10
C THR A 212 -4.26 -31.85 -23.81
N ILE A 213 -4.69 -30.64 -24.22
CA ILE A 213 -6.09 -30.21 -24.10
C ILE A 213 -7.01 -31.10 -24.92
N GLU A 214 -6.60 -31.53 -26.12
CA GLU A 214 -7.43 -32.39 -26.99
C GLU A 214 -7.72 -33.73 -26.32
N GLN A 215 -6.72 -34.31 -25.64
CA GLN A 215 -6.86 -35.55 -24.85
C GLN A 215 -7.79 -35.39 -23.64
N LEU A 216 -7.94 -34.19 -23.09
CA LEU A 216 -8.88 -33.91 -22.00
C LEU A 216 -10.34 -33.85 -22.49
N THR A 217 -10.56 -33.41 -23.72
CA THR A 217 -11.91 -33.27 -24.33
C THR A 217 -12.55 -34.60 -24.69
N VAL A 218 -11.75 -35.63 -24.98
CA VAL A 218 -12.22 -37.01 -25.22
C VAL A 218 -12.41 -37.82 -23.94
N SER A 219 -12.02 -37.26 -22.78
CA SER A 219 -12.28 -37.89 -21.48
C SER A 219 -13.75 -37.69 -21.05
N PRO A 220 -14.39 -38.66 -20.37
CA PRO A 220 -15.77 -38.55 -19.91
C PRO A 220 -15.94 -37.61 -18.70
N LEU A 221 -15.05 -36.62 -18.53
CA LEU A 221 -15.03 -35.66 -17.43
C LEU A 221 -15.73 -34.36 -17.85
N LYS A 222 -16.52 -33.77 -16.95
CA LYS A 222 -17.16 -32.48 -17.22
C LYS A 222 -16.11 -31.37 -17.22
N ALA A 223 -16.21 -30.39 -18.13
CA ALA A 223 -15.27 -29.27 -18.22
C ALA A 223 -15.04 -28.55 -16.86
N GLY A 224 -16.11 -28.37 -16.07
CA GLY A 224 -16.02 -27.79 -14.72
C GLY A 224 -15.22 -28.64 -13.71
N GLU A 225 -15.28 -29.98 -13.80
CA GLU A 225 -14.51 -30.87 -12.93
C GLU A 225 -13.01 -30.83 -13.25
N ILE A 226 -12.66 -30.71 -14.53
CA ILE A 226 -11.28 -30.57 -15.01
C ILE A 226 -10.71 -29.23 -14.55
N ILE A 227 -11.46 -28.13 -14.74
CA ILE A 227 -11.05 -26.79 -14.33
C ILE A 227 -10.88 -26.75 -12.80
N LEU A 228 -11.89 -27.13 -12.02
CA LEU A 228 -11.81 -27.09 -10.56
C LEU A 228 -10.68 -27.97 -10.00
N GLY A 229 -10.51 -29.18 -10.53
CA GLY A 229 -9.43 -30.08 -10.11
C GLY A 229 -8.04 -29.52 -10.41
N LYS A 230 -7.91 -28.77 -11.51
CA LYS A 230 -6.66 -28.10 -11.89
C LYS A 230 -6.41 -26.80 -11.12
N LEU A 231 -7.44 -26.07 -10.73
CA LEU A 231 -7.30 -24.79 -10.03
C LEU A 231 -6.93 -24.93 -8.55
N ILE A 232 -7.32 -26.02 -7.88
CA ILE A 232 -7.02 -26.24 -6.45
C ILE A 232 -5.54 -26.10 -6.10
N PRO A 233 -4.60 -26.74 -6.84
CA PRO A 233 -3.18 -26.52 -6.63
C PRO A 233 -2.78 -25.04 -6.67
N TYR A 234 -3.32 -24.27 -7.61
CA TYR A 234 -3.01 -22.85 -7.76
C TYR A 234 -3.67 -21.96 -6.70
N ILE A 235 -4.88 -22.31 -6.23
CA ILE A 235 -5.47 -21.72 -5.00
C ILE A 235 -4.49 -21.89 -3.84
N PHE A 236 -3.98 -23.11 -3.65
CA PHE A 236 -3.06 -23.41 -2.55
C PHE A 236 -1.75 -22.62 -2.67
N ILE A 237 -1.15 -22.52 -3.86
CA ILE A 237 0.07 -21.72 -4.06
C ILE A 237 -0.20 -20.24 -3.79
N GLY A 238 -1.24 -19.65 -4.39
CA GLY A 238 -1.54 -18.23 -4.21
C GLY A 238 -1.81 -17.89 -2.75
N TYR A 239 -2.48 -18.80 -2.03
CA TYR A 239 -2.71 -18.65 -0.60
C TYR A 239 -1.45 -18.84 0.24
N LEU A 240 -0.58 -19.78 -0.13
CA LEU A 240 0.72 -19.98 0.53
C LEU A 240 1.64 -18.78 0.32
N ASP A 241 1.66 -18.21 -0.89
CA ASP A 241 2.34 -16.97 -1.23
C ASP A 241 1.82 -15.80 -0.38
N PHE A 242 0.50 -15.66 -0.25
CA PHE A 242 -0.10 -14.68 0.64
C PHE A 242 0.33 -14.84 2.10
N LEU A 243 0.27 -16.06 2.65
CA LEU A 243 0.72 -16.35 4.01
C LEU A 243 2.20 -16.02 4.19
N PHE A 244 3.03 -16.41 3.22
CA PHE A 244 4.46 -16.18 3.26
C PHE A 244 4.81 -14.69 3.19
N SER A 245 4.17 -13.96 2.27
CA SER A 245 4.28 -12.50 2.14
C SER A 245 3.81 -11.77 3.40
N LEU A 246 2.74 -12.25 4.04
CA LEU A 246 2.24 -11.74 5.31
C LEU A 246 3.25 -11.98 6.45
N VAL A 247 3.79 -13.20 6.56
CA VAL A 247 4.82 -13.54 7.56
C VAL A 247 6.04 -12.64 7.39
N LEU A 248 6.55 -12.45 6.17
CA LEU A 248 7.67 -11.54 5.91
C LEU A 248 7.34 -10.09 6.30
N GLY A 249 6.12 -9.62 5.99
CA GLY A 249 5.70 -8.27 6.38
C GLY A 249 5.69 -8.07 7.90
N ILE A 250 5.27 -9.08 8.66
CA ILE A 250 5.25 -9.04 10.13
C ILE A 250 6.67 -9.16 10.69
N THR A 251 7.44 -10.17 10.29
CA THR A 251 8.71 -10.52 10.95
C THR A 251 9.88 -9.67 10.50
N TRP A 252 9.93 -9.30 9.21
CA TRP A 252 11.04 -8.54 8.65
C TRP A 252 10.78 -7.03 8.73
N PHE A 253 9.58 -6.60 8.30
CA PHE A 253 9.23 -5.18 8.22
C PHE A 253 8.50 -4.66 9.47
N HIS A 254 8.19 -5.53 10.44
CA HIS A 254 7.53 -5.16 11.69
C HIS A 254 6.22 -4.41 11.43
N VAL A 255 5.44 -4.89 10.46
CA VAL A 255 4.11 -4.33 10.14
C VAL A 255 3.11 -4.87 11.17
N PRO A 256 2.39 -3.97 11.88
CA PRO A 256 1.44 -4.40 12.90
C PRO A 256 0.20 -5.01 12.25
N ILE A 257 -0.36 -6.07 12.85
CA ILE A 257 -1.71 -6.55 12.53
C ILE A 257 -2.62 -6.16 13.70
N ASN A 258 -3.32 -5.05 13.54
CA ASN A 258 -4.18 -4.49 14.59
C ASN A 258 -5.56 -5.16 14.64
N GLY A 259 -5.98 -5.84 13.57
CA GLY A 259 -7.29 -6.48 13.45
C GLY A 259 -7.28 -8.00 13.60
N SER A 260 -8.40 -8.63 13.25
CA SER A 260 -8.53 -10.09 13.32
C SER A 260 -7.74 -10.79 12.22
N LEU A 261 -6.73 -11.57 12.61
CA LEU A 261 -5.97 -12.42 11.68
C LEU A 261 -6.87 -13.41 10.94
N LEU A 262 -7.85 -14.02 11.63
CA LEU A 262 -8.77 -14.96 11.00
C LEU A 262 -9.59 -14.29 9.89
N LEU A 263 -10.08 -13.06 10.13
CA LEU A 263 -10.82 -12.30 9.12
C LEU A 263 -9.93 -11.99 7.90
N LEU A 264 -8.69 -11.59 8.15
CA LEU A 264 -7.70 -11.34 7.10
C LEU A 264 -7.44 -12.58 6.24
N LEU A 265 -7.29 -13.74 6.89
CA LEU A 265 -7.08 -15.02 6.22
C LEU A 265 -8.29 -15.42 5.35
N LEU A 266 -9.50 -15.31 5.88
CA LEU A 266 -10.72 -15.63 5.12
C LEU A 266 -10.92 -14.73 3.90
N LEU A 267 -10.71 -13.41 4.06
CA LEU A 267 -10.85 -12.47 2.95
C LEU A 267 -9.70 -12.58 1.94
N GLY A 268 -8.49 -12.91 2.40
CA GLY A 268 -7.37 -13.28 1.52
C GLY A 268 -7.70 -14.49 0.65
N PHE A 269 -8.31 -15.53 1.23
CA PHE A 269 -8.76 -16.70 0.48
C PHE A 269 -9.81 -16.35 -0.57
N ALA A 270 -10.79 -15.51 -0.23
CA ALA A 270 -11.79 -15.03 -1.17
C ALA A 270 -11.14 -14.24 -2.33
N PHE A 271 -10.12 -13.44 -2.05
CA PHE A 271 -9.40 -12.70 -3.08
C PHE A 271 -8.57 -13.60 -4.00
N VAL A 272 -7.94 -14.67 -3.49
CA VAL A 272 -7.23 -15.66 -4.33
C VAL A 272 -8.16 -16.21 -5.42
N ILE A 273 -9.42 -16.49 -5.08
CA ILE A 273 -10.44 -16.95 -6.04
C ILE A 273 -10.70 -15.89 -7.12
N CYS A 274 -10.71 -14.61 -6.76
CA CYS A 274 -10.86 -13.50 -7.72
C CYS A 274 -9.66 -13.40 -8.66
N ALA A 275 -8.44 -13.49 -8.13
CA ALA A 275 -7.21 -13.45 -8.93
C ALA A 275 -7.12 -14.66 -9.88
N LEU A 276 -7.54 -15.85 -9.44
CA LEU A 276 -7.66 -17.04 -10.28
C LEU A 276 -8.60 -16.81 -11.46
N ALA A 277 -9.76 -16.21 -11.22
CA ALA A 277 -10.73 -15.94 -12.26
C ALA A 277 -10.14 -15.09 -13.39
N ILE A 278 -9.29 -14.10 -13.05
CA ILE A 278 -8.55 -13.28 -14.02
C ILE A 278 -7.52 -14.12 -14.78
N GLY A 279 -6.75 -14.96 -14.09
CA GLY A 279 -5.76 -15.86 -14.71
C GLY A 279 -6.39 -16.83 -15.70
N ILE A 280 -7.56 -17.39 -15.36
CA ILE A 280 -8.34 -18.23 -16.27
C ILE A 280 -8.79 -17.42 -17.48
N LEU A 281 -9.33 -16.21 -17.29
CA LEU A 281 -9.79 -15.38 -18.39
C LEU A 281 -8.66 -15.10 -19.40
N ILE A 282 -7.49 -14.73 -18.89
CA ILE A 282 -6.28 -14.53 -19.71
C ILE A 282 -5.94 -15.81 -20.48
N SER A 283 -5.98 -16.97 -19.83
CA SER A 283 -5.71 -18.25 -20.49
C SER A 283 -6.67 -18.58 -21.64
N THR A 284 -7.91 -18.08 -21.62
CA THR A 284 -8.88 -18.30 -22.73
C THR A 284 -8.57 -17.46 -23.97
N ILE A 285 -7.74 -16.42 -23.83
CA ILE A 285 -7.35 -15.50 -24.89
C ILE A 285 -5.95 -15.84 -25.41
N SER A 286 -5.05 -16.29 -24.53
CA SER A 286 -3.66 -16.60 -24.87
C SER A 286 -3.47 -17.94 -25.55
N ARG A 287 -2.68 -17.96 -26.61
CA ARG A 287 -2.22 -19.19 -27.28
C ARG A 287 -0.88 -19.68 -26.75
N THR A 288 0.00 -18.75 -26.37
CA THR A 288 1.34 -19.07 -25.85
C THR A 288 1.58 -18.54 -24.45
N GLN A 289 2.51 -19.17 -23.70
CA GLN A 289 2.92 -18.71 -22.37
C GLN A 289 3.45 -17.27 -22.42
N LEU A 290 4.19 -16.92 -23.48
CA LEU A 290 4.69 -15.56 -23.69
C LEU A 290 3.53 -14.56 -23.83
N GLN A 291 2.49 -14.89 -24.59
CA GLN A 291 1.30 -14.05 -24.73
C GLN A 291 0.53 -13.92 -23.41
N ALA A 292 0.44 -15.00 -22.62
CA ALA A 292 -0.18 -14.97 -21.28
C ALA A 292 0.60 -14.06 -20.32
N MET A 293 1.94 -14.09 -20.38
CA MET A 293 2.79 -13.21 -19.59
C MET A 293 2.57 -11.74 -19.95
N GLN A 294 2.53 -11.41 -21.25
CA GLN A 294 2.26 -10.04 -21.72
C GLN A 294 0.90 -9.52 -21.28
N LEU A 295 -0.16 -10.33 -21.37
CA LEU A 295 -1.49 -9.96 -20.87
C LEU A 295 -1.53 -9.81 -19.35
N THR A 296 -0.77 -10.63 -18.62
CA THR A 296 -0.64 -10.49 -17.16
C THR A 296 0.03 -9.16 -16.81
N ILE A 297 1.08 -8.76 -17.53
CA ILE A 297 1.73 -7.45 -17.36
C ILE A 297 0.76 -6.30 -17.71
N LEU A 298 -0.06 -6.47 -18.76
CA LEU A 298 -1.09 -5.50 -19.14
C LEU A 298 -2.15 -5.31 -18.03
N VAL A 299 -2.44 -6.35 -17.24
CA VAL A 299 -3.31 -6.24 -16.05
C VAL A 299 -2.56 -5.67 -14.84
N LEU A 300 -1.27 -6.01 -14.71
CA LEU A 300 -0.42 -5.59 -13.60
C LEU A 300 -0.23 -4.06 -13.56
N LEU A 301 0.11 -3.43 -14.68
CA LEU A 301 0.42 -1.99 -14.69
C LEU A 301 -0.78 -1.13 -14.26
N PRO A 302 -2.00 -1.30 -14.82
CA PRO A 302 -3.19 -0.63 -14.31
C PRO A 302 -3.49 -1.00 -12.86
N SER A 303 -3.24 -2.24 -12.45
CA SER A 303 -3.42 -2.64 -11.05
C SER A 303 -2.51 -1.88 -10.10
N ILE A 304 -1.25 -1.63 -10.46
CA ILE A 304 -0.31 -0.83 -9.67
C ILE A 304 -0.78 0.63 -9.57
N LEU A 305 -1.20 1.20 -10.70
CA LEU A 305 -1.48 2.63 -10.82
C LEU A 305 -2.86 3.01 -10.28
N LEU A 306 -3.88 2.17 -10.47
CA LEU A 306 -5.28 2.51 -10.27
C LEU A 306 -5.91 1.91 -9.01
N SER A 307 -5.26 0.93 -8.37
CA SER A 307 -5.83 0.22 -7.21
C SER A 307 -5.76 1.00 -5.89
N GLY A 308 -5.05 2.12 -5.85
CA GLY A 308 -4.70 2.79 -4.59
C GLY A 308 -3.41 2.28 -3.97
N PHE A 309 -2.62 1.47 -4.70
CA PHE A 309 -1.30 1.02 -4.25
C PHE A 309 -0.29 2.18 -4.23
N VAL A 310 0.03 2.76 -5.39
CA VAL A 310 1.00 3.86 -5.52
C VAL A 310 0.38 5.22 -5.23
N PHE A 311 -0.75 5.52 -5.87
CA PHE A 311 -1.39 6.83 -5.77
C PHE A 311 -2.69 6.76 -4.95
N PRO A 312 -2.98 7.75 -4.09
CA PRO A 312 -4.26 7.84 -3.41
C PRO A 312 -5.40 7.92 -4.43
N ARG A 313 -6.45 7.11 -4.23
CA ARG A 313 -7.57 7.07 -5.19
C ARG A 313 -8.41 8.35 -5.14
N GLU A 314 -8.47 8.99 -3.98
CA GLU A 314 -9.19 10.24 -3.76
C GLU A 314 -8.60 11.38 -4.60
N ALA A 315 -7.30 11.30 -4.93
CA ALA A 315 -6.62 12.28 -5.78
C ALA A 315 -6.87 12.04 -7.29
N MET A 316 -7.44 10.90 -7.69
CA MET A 316 -7.67 10.59 -9.10
C MET A 316 -8.94 11.26 -9.63
N PRO A 317 -8.98 11.71 -10.89
CA PRO A 317 -10.21 12.13 -11.55
C PRO A 317 -11.27 11.01 -11.56
N LYS A 318 -12.55 11.37 -11.46
CA LYS A 318 -13.67 10.40 -11.38
C LYS A 318 -13.66 9.37 -12.52
N ALA A 319 -13.31 9.77 -13.74
CA ALA A 319 -13.23 8.87 -14.89
C ALA A 319 -12.18 7.76 -14.68
N ILE A 320 -11.03 8.10 -14.10
CA ILE A 320 -9.95 7.15 -13.81
C ILE A 320 -10.32 6.24 -12.63
N GLN A 321 -11.00 6.80 -11.62
CA GLN A 321 -11.52 5.99 -10.50
C GLN A 321 -12.50 4.91 -10.97
N LEU A 322 -13.36 5.22 -11.95
CA LEU A 322 -14.31 4.25 -12.52
C LEU A 322 -13.60 3.07 -13.18
N ILE A 323 -12.50 3.31 -13.90
CA ILE A 323 -11.69 2.24 -14.49
C ILE A 323 -11.05 1.39 -13.37
N GLY A 324 -10.51 2.03 -12.34
CA GLY A 324 -9.93 1.34 -11.18
C GLY A 324 -10.95 0.52 -10.37
N ASN A 325 -12.25 0.89 -10.41
CA ASN A 325 -13.32 0.14 -9.73
C ASN A 325 -13.59 -1.23 -10.38
N VAL A 326 -13.11 -1.49 -11.59
CA VAL A 326 -13.24 -2.81 -12.24
C VAL A 326 -12.21 -3.81 -11.69
N LEU A 327 -11.20 -3.33 -10.95
CA LEU A 327 -10.12 -4.16 -10.43
C LEU A 327 -10.45 -4.69 -9.03
N PRO A 328 -10.53 -6.02 -8.84
CA PRO A 328 -10.74 -6.60 -7.51
C PRO A 328 -9.66 -6.17 -6.50
N LEU A 329 -8.43 -5.93 -6.97
CA LEU A 329 -7.31 -5.48 -6.13
C LEU A 329 -7.67 -4.24 -5.32
N THR A 330 -8.37 -3.29 -5.93
CA THR A 330 -8.76 -2.02 -5.31
C THR A 330 -9.45 -2.24 -3.97
N TYR A 331 -10.47 -3.10 -3.97
CA TYR A 331 -11.24 -3.42 -2.78
C TYR A 331 -10.43 -4.25 -1.79
N PHE A 332 -9.60 -5.16 -2.29
CA PHE A 332 -8.76 -5.98 -1.43
C PHE A 332 -7.67 -5.16 -0.71
N LEU A 333 -7.10 -4.13 -1.33
CA LEU A 333 -6.16 -3.22 -0.66
C LEU A 333 -6.83 -2.42 0.46
N ASN A 334 -8.08 -2.01 0.27
CA ASN A 334 -8.87 -1.36 1.32
C ASN A 334 -9.11 -2.31 2.51
N ILE A 335 -9.46 -3.57 2.22
CA ILE A 335 -9.64 -4.64 3.23
C ILE A 335 -8.33 -4.88 3.99
N LEU A 336 -7.22 -5.08 3.26
CA LEU A 336 -5.89 -5.32 3.85
C LEU A 336 -5.49 -4.21 4.82
N ARG A 337 -5.53 -2.96 4.37
CA ARG A 337 -5.15 -1.79 5.21
C ARG A 337 -6.17 -1.55 6.33
N GLY A 338 -7.45 -1.84 6.09
CA GLY A 338 -8.50 -1.79 7.11
C GLY A 338 -8.20 -2.74 8.26
N ILE A 339 -7.78 -3.98 7.99
CA ILE A 339 -7.50 -4.97 9.02
C ILE A 339 -6.11 -4.79 9.63
N ILE A 340 -5.07 -4.67 8.79
CA ILE A 340 -3.68 -4.60 9.24
C ILE A 340 -3.41 -3.28 9.97
N THR A 341 -3.65 -2.16 9.29
CA THR A 341 -3.32 -0.82 9.83
C THR A 341 -4.40 -0.31 10.77
N LYS A 342 -5.68 -0.32 10.36
CA LYS A 342 -6.76 0.29 11.15
C LYS A 342 -7.34 -0.62 12.23
N GLY A 343 -7.22 -1.94 12.08
CA GLY A 343 -7.81 -2.92 13.00
C GLY A 343 -9.34 -2.99 12.99
N VAL A 344 -9.99 -2.58 11.89
CA VAL A 344 -11.46 -2.52 11.82
C VAL A 344 -12.08 -3.91 11.68
N GLY A 345 -13.26 -4.09 12.29
CA GLY A 345 -14.07 -5.30 12.14
C GLY A 345 -14.77 -5.40 10.78
N PHE A 346 -15.33 -6.59 10.49
CA PHE A 346 -16.01 -6.91 9.23
C PHE A 346 -17.09 -5.90 8.82
N GLN A 347 -17.82 -5.34 9.78
CA GLN A 347 -18.91 -4.38 9.55
C GLN A 347 -18.48 -3.14 8.73
N TYR A 348 -17.23 -2.71 8.86
CA TYR A 348 -16.69 -1.56 8.12
C TYR A 348 -16.14 -1.94 6.74
N LEU A 349 -15.99 -3.24 6.47
CA LEU A 349 -15.41 -3.78 5.25
C LEU A 349 -16.48 -4.31 4.29
N VAL A 350 -17.75 -4.35 4.71
CA VAL A 350 -18.86 -4.89 3.91
C VAL A 350 -18.92 -4.33 2.49
N PRO A 351 -18.76 -3.00 2.24
CA PRO A 351 -18.82 -2.48 0.87
C PRO A 351 -17.70 -3.03 -0.02
N ASP A 352 -16.46 -3.06 0.47
CA ASP A 352 -15.31 -3.57 -0.27
C ASP A 352 -15.41 -5.09 -0.48
N VAL A 353 -15.80 -5.85 0.55
CA VAL A 353 -15.99 -7.30 0.46
C VAL A 353 -17.07 -7.62 -0.56
N THR A 354 -18.19 -6.91 -0.52
CA THR A 354 -19.32 -7.16 -1.43
C THR A 354 -18.91 -6.91 -2.87
N MET A 355 -18.27 -5.76 -3.16
CA MET A 355 -17.83 -5.48 -4.54
C MET A 355 -16.74 -6.42 -5.01
N MET A 356 -15.78 -6.78 -4.15
CA MET A 356 -14.77 -7.78 -4.46
C MET A 356 -15.41 -9.13 -4.84
N CYS A 357 -16.38 -9.60 -4.05
CA CYS A 357 -17.09 -10.85 -4.32
C CYS A 357 -17.94 -10.79 -5.58
N ILE A 358 -18.64 -9.67 -5.84
CA ILE A 358 -19.42 -9.49 -7.07
C ILE A 358 -18.51 -9.53 -8.29
N LEU A 359 -17.41 -8.76 -8.30
CA LEU A 359 -16.46 -8.75 -9.40
C LEU A 359 -15.80 -10.11 -9.59
N GLY A 360 -15.37 -10.76 -8.50
CA GLY A 360 -14.84 -12.11 -8.53
C GLY A 360 -15.82 -13.12 -9.13
N GLY A 361 -17.09 -13.06 -8.72
CA GLY A 361 -18.16 -13.89 -9.26
C GLY A 361 -18.40 -13.66 -10.75
N VAL A 362 -18.50 -12.40 -11.18
CA VAL A 362 -18.66 -12.03 -12.60
C VAL A 362 -17.48 -12.54 -13.42
N LEU A 363 -16.25 -12.31 -12.97
CA LEU A 363 -15.04 -12.78 -13.65
C LEU A 363 -15.00 -14.32 -13.75
N LEU A 364 -15.38 -15.01 -12.67
CA LEU A 364 -15.40 -16.47 -12.64
C LEU A 364 -16.45 -17.02 -13.61
N VAL A 365 -17.66 -16.45 -13.64
CA VAL A 365 -18.72 -16.84 -14.59
C VAL A 365 -18.27 -16.59 -16.02
N LEU A 366 -17.72 -15.41 -16.33
CA LEU A 366 -17.21 -15.09 -17.67
C LEU A 366 -16.11 -16.07 -18.11
N SER A 367 -15.20 -16.41 -17.20
CA SER A 367 -14.13 -17.37 -17.42
C SER A 367 -14.66 -18.78 -17.73
N ILE A 368 -15.66 -19.26 -16.98
CA ILE A 368 -16.29 -20.56 -17.24
C ILE A 368 -16.99 -20.56 -18.61
N ILE A 369 -17.79 -19.53 -18.92
CA ILE A 369 -18.50 -19.43 -20.19
C ILE A 369 -17.51 -19.41 -21.36
N ARG A 370 -16.47 -18.57 -21.29
CA ARG A 370 -15.45 -18.48 -22.34
C ARG A 370 -14.70 -19.79 -22.52
N PHE A 371 -14.38 -20.50 -21.44
CA PHE A 371 -13.71 -21.79 -21.52
C PHE A 371 -14.62 -22.87 -22.15
N ALA A 372 -15.92 -22.87 -21.83
CA ALA A 372 -16.89 -23.82 -22.36
C ALA A 372 -17.26 -23.60 -23.84
N VAL A 373 -17.21 -22.35 -24.33
CA VAL A 373 -17.58 -21.99 -25.72
C VAL A 373 -16.42 -22.15 -26.71
N LYS A 374 -15.16 -21.94 -26.27
CA LYS A 374 -13.97 -22.04 -27.12
C LYS A 374 -13.27 -23.41 -27.28
N PRO A 375 -13.79 -24.59 -26.87
CA PRO A 375 -13.04 -25.83 -27.05
C PRO A 375 -12.69 -26.19 -28.50
N TYR A 376 -13.39 -25.66 -29.50
CA TYR A 376 -13.26 -26.11 -30.90
C TYR A 376 -13.60 -24.97 -31.88
N ASN A 377 -12.62 -24.16 -32.28
CA ASN A 377 -12.62 -23.40 -33.55
C ASN A 377 -11.26 -22.71 -33.71
N SER A 378 -10.23 -23.49 -34.01
CA SER A 378 -9.03 -23.08 -34.78
C SER A 378 -8.11 -24.26 -34.94
#